data_AF-A0A2T6DGY0-F1
#
_entry.id   AF-A0A2T6DGY0-F1
#
_cell.length_a   1.000
_cell.length_b   1.000
_cell.length_c   1.000
_cell.angle_alpha   90.00
_cell.angle_beta   90.00
_cell.angle_gamma   90.00
#
_symmetry.space_group_name_H-M   'P 1'
#
loop_
_entity.id
_entity.type
_entity.pdbx_description
1 polymer ?
#
loop_
_entity_poly.entity_id
_entity_poly.type
_entity_poly.pdbx_seq_one_letter_code
_entity_poly.pdbx_strand_id
1 'polypeptide(L)'
;MRSRSSCRPLWNATPASPPRIISDNGPRFIARDFKEFIRVTGMTHVRTSPYYPQSNGKLERWHKTLKTNAIRTQTPLTHDDGRRTVDAFVTHYNSVRLHSAIGYVTPHDKLHGRDTTIFSQRNTKLAAARDQRKRQRQQHQQQNQSQPQPQHTQ
;
A
#
# COMPACT_ATOMS: atom_id res chain seq x y z
N MET A 1 -11.09 -19.29 28.56
CA MET A 1 -11.53 -19.33 27.14
C MET A 1 -10.78 -18.27 26.36
N ARG A 2 -9.80 -18.63 25.51
CA ARG A 2 -9.02 -17.66 24.73
C ARG A 2 -9.81 -17.29 23.47
N SER A 3 -10.20 -16.03 23.37
CA SER A 3 -10.77 -15.43 22.17
C SER A 3 -9.83 -15.68 20.98
N ARG A 4 -10.22 -16.55 20.06
CA ARG A 4 -9.56 -16.67 18.76
C ARG A 4 -10.07 -15.49 17.93
N SER A 5 -9.30 -14.41 17.92
CA SER A 5 -9.45 -13.33 16.94
C SER A 5 -9.31 -13.95 15.56
N SER A 6 -10.44 -14.28 14.92
CA SER A 6 -10.47 -14.80 13.57
C SER A 6 -10.07 -13.66 12.62
N CYS A 7 -8.79 -13.54 12.32
CA CYS A 7 -8.32 -12.80 11.17
C CYS A 7 -8.94 -13.47 9.93
N ARG A 8 -10.06 -12.93 9.44
CA ARG A 8 -10.60 -13.31 8.14
C ARG A 8 -9.55 -12.96 7.09
N PRO A 9 -9.21 -13.88 6.16
CA PRO A 9 -8.22 -13.59 5.14
C PRO A 9 -8.70 -12.44 4.22
N LEU A 10 -7.78 -11.53 3.90
CA LEU A 10 -8.03 -10.27 3.17
C LEU A 10 -8.30 -10.43 1.66
N TRP A 11 -8.51 -11.65 1.14
CA TRP A 11 -8.75 -11.89 -0.30
C TRP A 11 -10.24 -11.81 -0.71
N ASN A 12 -11.16 -11.61 0.24
CA ASN A 12 -12.61 -11.58 0.00
C ASN A 12 -13.14 -10.24 -0.54
N ALA A 13 -12.29 -9.25 -0.82
CA ALA A 13 -12.70 -8.06 -1.56
C ALA A 13 -12.88 -8.46 -3.03
N THR A 14 -14.01 -9.09 -3.36
CA THR A 14 -14.34 -9.44 -4.75
C THR A 14 -14.57 -8.14 -5.52
N PRO A 15 -13.76 -7.85 -6.56
CA PRO A 15 -14.06 -6.76 -7.46
C PRO A 15 -15.45 -6.97 -8.08
N ALA A 16 -16.15 -5.88 -8.43
CA ALA A 16 -17.49 -5.93 -9.00
C ALA A 16 -17.57 -6.70 -10.34
N SER A 17 -16.43 -7.05 -10.94
CA SER A 17 -16.30 -7.83 -12.17
C SER A 17 -15.22 -8.90 -11.98
N PRO A 18 -15.38 -10.11 -12.57
CA PRO A 18 -14.40 -11.18 -12.45
C PRO A 18 -13.00 -10.69 -12.88
N PRO A 19 -11.97 -10.91 -12.04
CA PRO A 19 -10.65 -10.40 -12.32
C PRO A 19 -10.04 -11.07 -13.55
N ARG A 20 -9.25 -10.30 -14.29
CA ARG A 20 -8.38 -10.83 -15.34
C ARG A 20 -7.06 -11.29 -14.73
N ILE A 21 -6.72 -12.56 -14.91
CA ILE A 21 -5.45 -13.14 -14.51
C ILE A 21 -4.42 -12.94 -15.63
N ILE A 22 -3.24 -12.44 -15.27
CA ILE A 22 -2.11 -12.30 -16.18
C ILE A 22 -0.97 -13.17 -15.65
N SER A 23 -0.45 -14.09 -16.47
CA SER A 23 0.67 -14.96 -16.09
C SER A 23 1.70 -15.09 -17.21
N ASP A 24 2.85 -15.64 -16.85
CA ASP A 24 3.83 -16.12 -17.82
C ASP A 24 3.37 -17.42 -18.51
N ASN A 25 4.21 -17.92 -19.41
CA ASN A 25 4.02 -19.18 -20.13
C ASN A 25 4.53 -20.40 -19.34
N GLY A 26 4.56 -20.32 -18.00
CA GLY A 26 4.94 -21.46 -17.17
C GLY A 26 3.99 -22.65 -17.39
N PRO A 27 4.49 -23.91 -17.42
CA PRO A 27 3.65 -25.09 -17.69
C PRO A 27 2.41 -25.20 -16.79
N ARG A 28 2.54 -24.79 -15.51
CA ARG A 28 1.45 -24.78 -14.53
C ARG A 28 0.28 -23.86 -14.92
N PHE A 29 0.55 -22.77 -15.64
CA PHE A 29 -0.47 -21.83 -16.10
C PHE A 29 -1.02 -22.17 -17.50
N ILE A 30 -0.41 -23.12 -18.20
CA ILE A 30 -0.87 -23.62 -19.51
C ILE A 30 -1.66 -24.93 -19.37
N ALA A 31 -1.51 -25.62 -18.24
CA ALA A 31 -2.19 -26.87 -17.92
C ALA A 31 -3.72 -26.79 -18.11
N ARG A 32 -4.31 -27.91 -18.53
CA ARG A 32 -5.75 -28.03 -18.80
C ARG A 32 -6.57 -27.68 -17.55
N ASP A 33 -6.18 -28.19 -16.40
CA ASP A 33 -6.88 -27.97 -15.13
C ASP A 33 -6.95 -26.49 -14.76
N PHE A 34 -5.88 -25.73 -15.03
CA PHE A 34 -5.86 -24.30 -14.79
C PHE A 34 -6.83 -23.55 -15.74
N LYS A 35 -6.86 -23.93 -17.02
CA LYS A 35 -7.82 -23.35 -17.97
C LYS A 35 -9.26 -23.66 -17.58
N GLU A 36 -9.52 -24.86 -17.11
CA GLU A 36 -10.84 -25.26 -16.63
C GLU A 36 -11.25 -24.46 -15.38
N PHE A 37 -10.34 -24.29 -14.42
CA PHE A 37 -10.58 -23.46 -13.25
C PHE A 37 -10.95 -22.00 -13.62
N ILE A 38 -10.19 -21.40 -14.54
CA ILE A 38 -10.48 -20.03 -15.04
C ILE A 38 -11.86 -19.97 -15.71
N ARG A 39 -12.21 -20.99 -16.49
CA ARG A 39 -13.52 -21.09 -17.15
C ARG A 39 -14.67 -21.20 -16.14
N VAL A 40 -14.55 -22.10 -15.16
CA VAL A 40 -15.58 -22.34 -14.13
C VAL A 40 -15.78 -21.11 -13.24
N THR A 41 -14.72 -20.38 -12.94
CA THR A 41 -14.77 -19.16 -12.13
C THR A 41 -15.20 -17.91 -12.90
N GLY A 42 -15.40 -18.01 -14.22
CA GLY A 42 -15.78 -16.88 -15.08
C GLY A 42 -14.68 -15.83 -15.24
N MET A 43 -13.43 -16.16 -14.93
CA MET A 43 -12.29 -15.27 -15.06
C MET A 43 -11.74 -15.27 -16.50
N THR A 44 -10.96 -14.25 -16.84
CA THR A 44 -10.21 -14.22 -18.10
C THR A 44 -8.73 -14.42 -17.83
N HIS A 45 -8.05 -15.26 -18.61
CA HIS A 45 -6.61 -15.47 -18.51
C HIS A 45 -5.87 -14.91 -19.73
N VAL A 46 -4.88 -14.06 -19.50
CA VAL A 46 -4.00 -13.49 -20.52
C VAL A 46 -2.57 -13.91 -20.22
N ARG A 47 -1.88 -14.40 -21.25
CA ARG A 47 -0.47 -14.79 -21.14
C ARG A 47 0.42 -13.65 -21.62
N THR A 48 1.53 -13.43 -20.94
CA THR A 48 2.54 -12.48 -21.41
C THR A 48 3.15 -12.98 -22.72
N SER A 49 3.39 -12.06 -23.66
CA SER A 49 4.07 -12.40 -24.91
C SER A 49 5.43 -13.06 -24.61
N PRO A 50 5.81 -14.10 -25.38
CA PRO A 50 7.20 -14.53 -25.42
C PRO A 50 8.12 -13.32 -25.62
N TYR A 51 9.25 -13.29 -24.91
CA TYR A 51 10.25 -12.22 -24.95
C TYR A 51 9.82 -10.84 -24.40
N TYR A 52 8.72 -10.75 -23.65
CA TYR A 52 8.30 -9.50 -22.99
C TYR A 52 8.21 -9.64 -21.44
N PRO A 53 9.34 -9.85 -20.75
CA PRO A 53 9.37 -10.09 -19.30
C PRO A 53 8.89 -8.88 -18.48
N GLN A 54 8.93 -7.67 -19.04
CA GLN A 54 8.50 -6.45 -18.35
C GLN A 54 7.03 -6.51 -17.91
N SER A 55 6.18 -7.27 -18.61
CA SER A 55 4.78 -7.47 -18.21
C SER A 55 4.63 -8.09 -16.83
N ASN A 56 5.61 -8.86 -16.35
CA ASN A 56 5.59 -9.46 -15.02
C ASN A 56 6.34 -8.64 -13.95
N GLY A 57 6.90 -7.48 -14.34
CA GLY A 57 7.77 -6.68 -13.47
C GLY A 57 7.12 -6.23 -12.17
N LYS A 58 5.79 -6.09 -12.13
CA LYS A 58 5.05 -5.78 -10.89
C LYS A 58 5.17 -6.92 -9.87
N LEU A 59 4.96 -8.16 -10.31
CA LEU A 59 5.06 -9.34 -9.46
C LEU A 59 6.51 -9.58 -9.04
N GLU A 60 7.46 -9.44 -9.95
CA GLU A 60 8.89 -9.54 -9.65
C GLU A 60 9.33 -8.52 -8.60
N ARG A 61 8.91 -7.25 -8.74
CA ARG A 61 9.18 -6.21 -7.76
C ARG A 61 8.55 -6.50 -6.40
N TRP A 62 7.34 -7.05 -6.39
CA TRP A 62 6.68 -7.47 -5.15
C TRP A 62 7.47 -8.61 -4.47
N HIS A 63 7.85 -9.65 -5.21
CA HIS A 63 8.68 -10.75 -4.69
C HIS A 63 10.02 -10.27 -4.17
N LYS A 64 10.70 -9.35 -4.87
CA LYS A 64 11.94 -8.73 -4.39
C LYS A 64 11.73 -8.03 -3.05
N THR A 65 10.63 -7.29 -2.92
CA THR A 65 10.29 -6.56 -1.69
C THR A 65 10.01 -7.52 -0.53
N LEU A 66 9.24 -8.59 -0.75
CA LEU A 66 8.97 -9.64 0.23
C LEU A 66 10.27 -10.31 0.70
N LYS A 67 11.12 -10.73 -0.25
CA LYS A 67 12.37 -11.40 0.06
C LYS A 67 13.31 -10.50 0.88
N THR A 68 13.47 -9.25 0.48
CA THR A 68 14.38 -8.31 1.15
C THR A 68 13.88 -7.89 2.53
N ASN A 69 12.58 -7.61 2.69
CA ASN A 69 12.07 -6.98 3.91
C ASN A 69 11.55 -7.98 4.95
N ALA A 70 11.23 -9.22 4.56
CA ALA A 70 10.68 -10.23 5.46
C ALA A 70 11.56 -11.47 5.51
N ILE A 71 11.71 -12.17 4.39
CA ILE A 71 12.37 -13.49 4.39
C ILE A 71 13.84 -13.41 4.81
N ARG A 72 14.61 -12.49 4.21
CA ARG A 72 16.04 -12.32 4.54
C ARG A 72 16.29 -11.69 5.90
N THR A 73 15.32 -10.93 6.41
CA THR A 73 15.44 -10.25 7.70
C THR A 73 15.06 -11.19 8.86
N GLN A 74 14.02 -11.99 8.68
CA GLN A 74 13.49 -12.88 9.72
C GLN A 74 14.07 -14.30 9.66
N THR A 75 14.63 -14.71 8.52
CA THR A 75 15.31 -16.00 8.30
C THR A 75 14.53 -17.19 8.91
N PRO A 76 13.29 -17.45 8.42
CA PRO A 76 12.46 -18.52 8.96
C PRO A 76 13.16 -19.88 8.78
N LEU A 77 13.20 -20.67 9.86
CA LEU A 77 13.89 -21.96 9.90
C LEU A 77 12.99 -23.14 9.53
N THR A 78 11.66 -22.95 9.66
CA THR A 78 10.66 -23.94 9.32
C THR A 78 9.69 -23.41 8.28
N HIS A 79 8.98 -24.33 7.61
CA HIS A 79 7.95 -23.95 6.65
C HIS A 79 6.81 -23.16 7.31
N ASP A 80 6.43 -23.51 8.54
CA ASP A 80 5.39 -22.82 9.30
C ASP A 80 5.83 -21.41 9.71
N ASP A 81 7.10 -21.23 10.09
CA ASP A 81 7.68 -19.90 10.31
C ASP A 81 7.67 -19.08 9.03
N GLY A 82 8.01 -19.71 7.90
CA GLY A 82 7.96 -19.08 6.58
C GLY A 82 6.54 -18.60 6.24
N ARG A 83 5.52 -19.42 6.51
CA ARG A 83 4.12 -19.04 6.29
C ARG A 83 3.71 -17.87 7.18
N ARG A 84 4.01 -17.93 8.48
CA ARG A 84 3.73 -16.82 9.43
C ARG A 84 4.41 -15.52 9.02
N THR A 85 5.65 -15.61 8.57
CA THR A 85 6.46 -14.49 8.08
C THR A 85 5.81 -13.84 6.87
N VAL A 86 5.42 -14.65 5.88
CA VAL A 86 4.75 -14.15 4.66
C VAL A 86 3.39 -13.54 5.00
N ASP A 87 2.59 -14.18 5.84
CA ASP A 87 1.25 -13.67 6.22
C ASP A 87 1.35 -12.32 6.96
N ALA A 88 2.30 -12.18 7.89
CA ALA A 88 2.57 -10.94 8.58
C ALA A 88 3.02 -9.84 7.60
N PHE A 89 3.91 -10.17 6.67
CA PHE A 89 4.36 -9.23 5.64
C PHE A 89 3.21 -8.79 4.73
N VAL A 90 2.40 -9.73 4.23
CA VAL A 90 1.26 -9.43 3.33
C VAL A 90 0.26 -8.52 4.02
N THR A 91 -0.05 -8.80 5.29
CA THR A 91 -0.94 -7.95 6.10
C THR A 91 -0.37 -6.54 6.20
N HIS A 92 0.88 -6.40 6.64
CA HIS A 92 1.53 -5.09 6.76
C HIS A 92 1.60 -4.35 5.41
N TYR A 93 1.98 -5.04 4.33
CA TYR A 93 2.09 -4.48 2.99
C TYR A 93 0.76 -3.92 2.50
N ASN A 94 -0.34 -4.64 2.74
CA ASN A 94 -1.65 -4.24 2.23
C ASN A 94 -2.34 -3.20 3.11
N SER A 95 -2.21 -3.25 4.44
CA SER A 95 -3.02 -2.44 5.35
C SER A 95 -2.27 -1.32 6.08
N VAL A 96 -0.94 -1.33 6.10
CA VAL A 96 -0.14 -0.37 6.89
C VAL A 96 0.84 0.40 6.01
N ARG A 97 1.54 -0.30 5.12
CA ARG A 97 2.59 0.30 4.30
C ARG A 97 2.02 1.35 3.35
N LEU A 98 2.56 2.56 3.39
CA LEU A 98 2.23 3.62 2.44
C LEU A 98 3.15 3.55 1.22
N HIS A 99 2.56 3.66 0.04
CA HIS A 99 3.30 3.53 -1.23
C HIS A 99 3.28 4.85 -2.01
N SER A 100 4.45 5.43 -2.27
CA SER A 100 4.60 6.68 -3.01
C SER A 100 3.97 6.62 -4.41
N ALA A 101 4.14 5.50 -5.12
CA ALA A 101 3.58 5.28 -6.45
C ALA A 101 2.04 5.37 -6.53
N ILE A 102 1.34 5.27 -5.39
CA ILE A 102 -0.12 5.41 -5.31
C ILE A 102 -0.53 6.56 -4.37
N GLY A 103 0.33 7.57 -4.22
CA GLY A 103 0.04 8.78 -3.45
C GLY A 103 0.14 8.59 -1.93
N TYR A 104 1.02 7.72 -1.46
CA TYR A 104 1.14 7.35 -0.04
C TYR A 104 -0.19 6.85 0.53
N VAL A 105 -0.87 5.99 -0.22
CA VAL A 105 -2.07 5.26 0.23
C VAL A 105 -1.69 3.80 0.39
N THR A 106 -2.41 3.06 1.24
CA THR A 106 -2.19 1.61 1.37
C THR A 106 -2.83 0.89 0.16
N PRO A 107 -2.28 -0.26 -0.28
CA PRO A 107 -2.89 -1.02 -1.38
C PRO A 107 -4.34 -1.40 -1.10
N HIS A 108 -4.67 -1.72 0.16
CA HIS A 108 -6.02 -2.05 0.59
C HIS A 108 -6.99 -0.86 0.44
N ASP A 109 -6.59 0.34 0.86
CA ASP A 109 -7.44 1.53 0.72
C ASP A 109 -7.62 1.92 -0.75
N LYS A 110 -6.57 1.76 -1.55
CA LYS A 110 -6.61 2.03 -3.00
C LYS A 110 -7.53 1.05 -3.73
N LEU A 111 -7.48 -0.23 -3.38
CA LEU A 111 -8.37 -1.26 -3.95
C LEU A 111 -9.84 -0.95 -3.68
N HIS A 112 -10.15 -0.41 -2.49
CA HIS A 112 -11.51 -0.06 -2.09
C HIS A 112 -11.93 1.37 -2.51
N GLY A 113 -11.13 2.08 -3.32
CA GLY A 113 -11.44 3.43 -3.80
C GLY A 113 -11.50 4.50 -2.69
N ARG A 114 -10.90 4.25 -1.52
CA ARG A 114 -10.91 5.18 -0.37
C ARG A 114 -9.85 6.28 -0.48
N ASP A 115 -9.03 6.25 -1.53
CA ASP A 115 -7.96 7.20 -1.78
C ASP A 115 -8.48 8.64 -1.98
N THR A 116 -9.61 8.81 -2.66
CA THR A 116 -10.25 10.12 -2.86
C THR A 116 -10.54 10.83 -1.54
N THR A 117 -11.17 10.13 -0.60
CA THR A 117 -11.46 10.62 0.75
C THR A 117 -10.17 10.91 1.52
N ILE A 118 -9.18 10.01 1.45
CA ILE A 118 -7.88 10.20 2.10
C ILE A 118 -7.18 11.47 1.59
N PHE A 119 -7.19 11.71 0.28
CA PHE A 119 -6.60 12.92 -0.31
C PHE A 119 -7.33 14.18 0.10
N SER A 120 -8.67 14.17 0.09
CA SER A 120 -9.49 15.31 0.53
C SER A 120 -9.19 15.69 1.99
N GLN A 121 -9.14 14.70 2.89
CA GLN A 121 -8.79 14.92 4.30
C GLN A 121 -7.39 15.49 4.47
N ARG A 122 -6.40 14.98 3.70
CA ARG A 122 -5.02 15.50 3.73
C ARG A 122 -4.96 16.96 3.27
N ASN A 123 -5.64 17.30 2.18
CA ASN A 123 -5.68 18.67 1.65
C ASN A 123 -6.28 19.64 2.68
N THR A 124 -7.35 19.23 3.35
CA THR A 124 -8.00 20.02 4.42
C THR A 124 -7.04 20.26 5.59
N LYS A 125 -6.35 19.22 6.06
CA LYS A 125 -5.34 19.36 7.13
C LYS A 125 -4.19 20.27 6.73
N LEU A 126 -3.71 20.16 5.49
CA LEU A 126 -2.64 21.01 4.97
C LEU A 126 -3.07 22.48 4.84
N ALA A 127 -4.31 22.75 4.43
CA ALA A 127 -4.86 24.10 4.38
C ALA A 127 -4.96 24.71 5.79
N ALA A 128 -5.54 24.00 6.75
CA ALA A 128 -5.64 24.46 8.14
C ALA A 128 -4.24 24.76 8.74
N ALA A 129 -3.25 23.90 8.50
CA ALA A 129 -1.88 24.12 8.94
C ALA A 129 -1.20 25.32 8.26
N ARG A 130 -1.58 25.67 7.02
CA ARG A 130 -1.09 26.89 6.35
C ARG A 130 -1.69 28.14 7.00
N ASP A 131 -2.98 28.12 7.30
CA ASP A 131 -3.67 29.25 7.92
C ASP A 131 -3.20 29.51 9.36
N GLN A 132 -2.95 28.43 10.12
CA GLN A 132 -2.36 28.54 11.46
C GLN A 132 -0.97 29.18 11.40
N ARG A 133 -0.11 28.72 10.48
CA ARG A 133 1.23 29.32 10.28
C ARG A 133 1.17 30.77 9.84
N LYS A 134 0.18 31.16 9.02
CA LYS A 134 -0.01 32.57 8.62
C LYS A 134 -0.39 33.44 9.83
N ARG A 135 -1.33 32.98 10.66
CA ARG A 135 -1.76 33.68 11.88
C ARG A 135 -0.61 33.84 12.88
N GLN A 136 0.16 32.77 13.12
CA GLN A 136 1.33 32.82 14.01
C GLN A 136 2.38 33.84 13.54
N ARG A 137 2.67 33.90 12.23
CA ARG A 137 3.58 34.91 11.67
C ARG A 137 3.08 36.34 11.86
N GLN A 138 1.78 36.58 11.66
CA GLN A 138 1.18 37.91 11.87
C GLN A 138 1.25 38.33 13.33
N GLN A 139 0.95 37.42 14.26
CA GLN A 139 1.06 37.68 15.70
C GLN A 139 2.49 38.00 16.13
N HIS A 140 3.48 37.22 15.65
CA HIS A 140 4.89 37.50 15.89
C HIS A 140 5.31 38.87 15.35
N GLN A 141 4.87 39.24 14.14
CA GLN A 141 5.17 40.56 13.57
C GLN A 141 4.54 41.70 14.39
N GLN A 142 3.29 41.55 14.83
CA GLN A 142 2.63 42.54 15.68
C GLN A 142 3.31 42.70 17.03
N GLN A 143 3.72 41.59 17.67
CA GLN A 143 4.49 41.61 18.92
C GLN A 143 5.84 42.31 18.76
N ASN A 144 6.57 42.03 17.67
CA ASN A 144 7.85 42.69 17.39
C ASN A 144 7.70 44.19 17.12
N GLN A 145 6.59 44.64 16.52
CA GLN A 145 6.32 46.06 16.26
C GLN A 145 5.89 46.84 17.51
N SER A 146 5.42 46.17 18.56
CA SER A 146 4.94 46.78 19.80
C SER A 146 5.97 46.77 20.94
N GLN A 147 7.18 46.25 20.71
CA GLN A 147 8.29 46.39 21.66
C GLN A 147 8.94 47.77 21.55
N PRO A 148 9.05 48.55 22.65
CA PRO A 148 9.72 49.84 22.64
C PRO A 148 11.23 49.67 22.35
N GLN A 149 11.80 50.56 21.53
CA GLN A 149 13.24 50.64 21.31
C GLN A 149 13.96 50.89 22.65
N PRO A 150 15.02 50.13 22.99
CA PRO A 150 15.78 50.39 24.21
C PRO A 150 16.39 51.79 24.14
N GLN A 151 16.06 52.63 25.11
CA GLN A 151 16.63 53.98 25.20
C GLN A 151 18.12 53.86 25.52
N HIS A 152 18.96 54.19 24.54
CA HIS A 152 20.39 54.38 24.76
C HIS A 152 20.56 55.50 25.79
N THR A 153 20.89 55.12 27.02
CA THR A 153 21.30 56.06 28.05
C THR A 153 22.78 56.34 27.81
N GLN A 154 23.12 57.62 27.59
CA GLN A 154 24.48 58.10 27.39
C GLN A 154 25.30 58.02 28.68
#